data_AF-A0A933UMP3-F1
#
_entry.id   AF-A0A933UMP3-F1
#
_cell.length_a   1.000
_cell.length_b   1.000
_cell.length_c   1.000
_cell.angle_alpha   90.00
_cell.angle_beta   90.00
_cell.angle_gamma   90.00
#
_symmetry.space_group_name_H-M   'P 1'
#
loop_
_entity.id
_entity.type
_entity.pdbx_description
1 polymer ?
#
loop_
_entity_poly.entity_id
_entity_poly.type
_entity_poly.pdbx_seq_one_letter_code
_entity_poly.pdbx_strand_id
1 'polypeptide(L)'
;MTLNLQRLGQMAVDAVFAAGADAVKAAMFVKPASFSAATGQMNAAEVSVLVTAFVTAYRLRDLGLLGLQPGDERVLLRASELGSLTPAAGDYLIQTADGLRRDVRSARVDGAGLLWTLQTALSLNEDWGDLAVVTATEDRDELTPATVTEDWMTLS
;
A
#
# COMPACT_ATOMS: atom_id res chain seq x y z
N MET A 1 -10.52 -39.29 -18.89
CA MET A 1 -9.60 -38.28 -18.33
C MET A 1 -10.38 -36.98 -18.22
N THR A 2 -10.71 -36.53 -17.01
CA THR A 2 -11.45 -35.28 -16.81
C THR A 2 -10.45 -34.14 -16.80
N LEU A 3 -10.53 -33.24 -17.78
CA LEU A 3 -9.67 -32.06 -17.86
C LEU A 3 -10.05 -31.10 -16.72
N ASN A 4 -9.15 -30.90 -15.76
CA ASN A 4 -9.38 -29.95 -14.68
C ASN A 4 -9.04 -28.54 -15.16
N LEU A 5 -10.06 -27.81 -15.62
CA LEU A 5 -9.93 -26.45 -16.17
C LEU A 5 -9.32 -25.46 -15.17
N GLN A 6 -9.59 -25.62 -13.88
CA GLN A 6 -9.05 -24.76 -12.83
C GLN A 6 -7.53 -24.94 -12.69
N ARG A 7 -7.07 -26.20 -12.71
CA ARG A 7 -5.64 -26.51 -12.69
C ARG A 7 -4.93 -26.00 -13.95
N LEU A 8 -5.57 -26.12 -15.10
CA LEU A 8 -5.03 -25.59 -16.36
C LEU A 8 -4.93 -24.06 -16.33
N GLY A 9 -5.93 -23.38 -15.77
CA GLY A 9 -5.90 -21.94 -15.54
C GLY A 9 -4.77 -21.51 -14.62
N GLN A 10 -4.58 -22.20 -13.48
CA GLN A 10 -3.45 -21.93 -12.56
C GLN A 10 -2.10 -22.07 -13.25
N MET A 11 -1.89 -23.16 -13.99
CA MET A 11 -0.65 -23.37 -14.76
C MET A 11 -0.39 -22.26 -15.79
N ALA A 12 -1.45 -21.76 -16.44
CA ALA A 12 -1.32 -20.67 -17.39
C ALA A 12 -0.92 -19.35 -16.70
N VAL A 13 -1.50 -19.06 -15.53
CA VAL A 13 -1.14 -17.88 -14.73
C VAL A 13 0.32 -17.96 -14.29
N ASP A 14 0.74 -19.10 -13.74
CA ASP A 14 2.13 -19.29 -13.32
C ASP A 14 3.11 -19.16 -14.49
N ALA A 15 2.76 -19.70 -15.66
CA ALA A 15 3.57 -19.55 -16.87
C ALA A 15 3.72 -18.09 -17.31
N VAL A 16 2.66 -17.28 -17.21
CA VAL A 16 2.71 -15.84 -17.53
C VAL A 16 3.63 -15.09 -16.56
N PHE A 17 3.53 -15.37 -15.26
CA PHE A 17 4.38 -14.75 -14.25
C PHE A 17 5.84 -15.16 -14.40
N ALA A 18 6.11 -16.42 -14.79
CA ALA A 18 7.46 -16.89 -15.08
C ALA A 18 8.03 -16.25 -16.36
N ALA A 19 7.24 -16.15 -17.42
CA ALA A 19 7.68 -15.56 -18.69
C ALA A 19 7.93 -14.05 -18.60
N GLY A 20 7.20 -13.35 -17.74
CA GLY A 20 7.32 -11.92 -17.52
C GLY A 20 8.12 -11.54 -16.28
N ALA A 21 9.06 -12.38 -15.84
CA ALA A 21 9.80 -12.20 -14.58
C ALA A 21 10.41 -10.79 -14.42
N ASP A 22 10.87 -10.15 -15.50
CA ASP A 22 11.43 -8.80 -15.46
C ASP A 22 10.40 -7.71 -15.08
N ALA A 23 9.13 -7.93 -15.44
CA ALA A 23 7.99 -7.07 -15.12
C ALA A 23 7.30 -7.44 -13.79
N VAL A 24 7.59 -8.62 -13.25
CA VAL A 24 7.11 -9.04 -11.93
C VAL A 24 7.98 -8.41 -10.85
N LYS A 25 7.34 -7.68 -9.94
CA LYS A 25 7.98 -7.03 -8.80
C LYS A 25 7.51 -7.71 -7.52
N ALA A 26 8.44 -7.92 -6.58
CA ALA A 26 8.08 -8.25 -5.21
C ALA A 26 7.45 -7.00 -4.57
N ALA A 27 6.29 -7.16 -3.95
CA ALA A 27 5.58 -6.08 -3.29
C ALA A 27 4.90 -6.57 -2.02
N MET A 28 4.69 -5.65 -1.08
CA MET A 28 3.82 -5.85 0.07
C MET A 28 2.46 -5.23 -0.26
N PHE A 29 1.42 -6.05 -0.29
CA PHE A 29 0.05 -5.55 -0.33
C PHE A 29 -0.38 -5.16 1.08
N VAL A 30 -0.96 -3.98 1.23
CA VAL A 30 -1.39 -3.44 2.52
C VAL A 30 -2.85 -3.05 2.45
N LYS A 31 -3.62 -3.62 3.38
CA LYS A 31 -4.99 -3.22 3.66
C LYS A 31 -4.99 -2.40 4.95
N PRO A 32 -5.08 -1.06 4.87
CA PRO A 32 -5.02 -0.21 6.05
C PRO A 32 -6.24 -0.44 6.94
N ALA A 33 -6.07 -0.06 8.21
CA ALA A 33 -7.21 0.09 9.11
C ALA A 33 -8.22 1.05 8.47
N SER A 34 -9.46 0.61 8.34
CA SER A 34 -10.46 1.33 7.56
C SER A 34 -11.85 1.11 8.12
N PHE A 35 -12.70 2.10 7.90
CA PHE A 35 -14.12 2.04 8.23
C PHE A 35 -14.93 2.03 6.94
N SER A 36 -15.76 1.00 6.77
CA SER A 36 -16.74 0.94 5.68
C SER A 36 -18.05 1.56 6.14
N ALA A 37 -18.33 2.79 5.69
CA ALA A 37 -19.59 3.46 5.99
C ALA A 37 -20.82 2.71 5.42
N ALA A 38 -20.63 1.91 4.36
CA ALA A 38 -21.71 1.15 3.73
C ALA A 38 -22.11 -0.10 4.54
N THR A 39 -21.18 -0.72 5.25
CA THR A 39 -21.42 -1.95 6.02
C THR A 39 -21.31 -1.78 7.53
N GLY A 40 -20.84 -0.62 7.99
CA GLY A 40 -20.54 -0.34 9.40
C GLY A 40 -19.35 -1.13 9.95
N GLN A 41 -18.61 -1.85 9.09
CA GLN A 41 -17.49 -2.68 9.51
C GLN A 41 -16.22 -1.84 9.69
N MET A 42 -15.49 -2.10 10.77
CA MET A 42 -14.15 -1.56 11.01
C MET A 42 -13.12 -2.67 10.88
N ASN A 43 -12.11 -2.46 10.04
CA ASN A 43 -10.85 -3.16 10.16
C ASN A 43 -9.99 -2.35 11.13
N ALA A 44 -9.88 -2.84 12.37
CA ALA A 44 -9.16 -2.16 13.45
C ALA A 44 -7.64 -2.25 13.31
N ALA A 45 -7.14 -3.19 12.50
CA ALA A 45 -5.72 -3.40 12.29
C ALA A 45 -5.39 -3.36 10.80
N GLU A 46 -4.22 -2.80 10.49
CA GLU A 46 -3.60 -2.99 9.20
C GLU A 46 -3.25 -4.47 8.99
N VAL A 47 -3.54 -4.97 7.80
CA VAL A 47 -3.13 -6.32 7.39
C VAL A 47 -2.28 -6.21 6.14
N SER A 48 -1.10 -6.81 6.18
CA SER A 48 -0.18 -6.83 5.05
C SER A 48 0.22 -8.26 4.66
N VAL A 49 0.47 -8.46 3.37
CA VAL A 49 0.91 -9.75 2.81
C VAL A 49 1.90 -9.52 1.68
N LEU A 50 2.92 -10.37 1.60
CA LEU A 50 3.87 -10.35 0.50
C LEU A 50 3.25 -10.99 -0.74
N VAL A 51 3.34 -10.28 -1.87
CA VAL A 51 2.77 -10.67 -3.15
C VAL A 51 3.77 -10.47 -4.28
N THR A 52 3.53 -11.18 -5.38
CA THR A 52 4.19 -10.92 -6.66
C THR A 52 3.27 -10.08 -7.53
N ALA A 53 3.71 -8.89 -7.88
CA ALA A 53 2.94 -7.92 -8.63
C ALA A 53 3.48 -7.82 -10.06
N PHE A 54 2.66 -8.21 -11.04
CA PHE A 54 2.97 -7.91 -12.45
C PHE A 54 2.52 -6.48 -12.75
N VAL A 55 3.45 -5.56 -12.94
CA VAL A 55 3.14 -4.14 -13.17
C VAL A 55 3.26 -3.82 -14.65
N THR A 56 2.24 -3.17 -15.22
CA THR A 56 2.24 -2.74 -16.62
C THR A 56 1.56 -1.39 -16.79
N ALA A 57 2.14 -0.53 -17.63
CA ALA A 57 1.56 0.77 -17.95
C ALA A 57 0.38 0.62 -18.95
N TYR A 58 -0.63 1.47 -18.80
CA TYR A 58 -1.67 1.58 -19.82
C TYR A 58 -1.12 2.15 -21.12
N ARG A 59 -1.64 1.69 -22.26
CA ARG A 59 -1.28 2.30 -23.55
C ARG A 59 -2.00 3.64 -23.67
N LEU A 60 -1.38 4.59 -24.36
CA LEU A 60 -1.95 5.92 -24.63
C LEU A 60 -3.37 5.86 -25.22
N ARG A 61 -3.65 4.88 -26.07
CA ARG A 61 -4.98 4.67 -26.68
C ARG A 61 -6.06 4.19 -25.70
N ASP A 62 -5.65 3.64 -24.56
CA ASP A 62 -6.55 3.17 -23.52
C ASP A 62 -6.89 4.32 -22.53
N LEU A 63 -6.12 5.43 -22.58
CA LEU A 63 -6.38 6.63 -21.79
C LEU A 63 -7.64 7.35 -22.29
N GLY A 64 -8.46 7.86 -21.36
CA GLY A 64 -9.74 8.50 -21.68
C GLY A 64 -10.95 7.55 -21.70
N LEU A 65 -10.72 6.24 -21.53
CA LEU A 65 -11.78 5.35 -21.02
C LEU A 65 -12.09 5.76 -19.58
N LEU A 66 -13.39 5.82 -19.23
CA LEU A 66 -13.88 6.38 -17.97
C LEU A 66 -13.06 5.90 -16.76
N GLY A 67 -12.30 6.81 -16.15
CA GLY A 67 -11.58 6.59 -14.91
C GLY A 67 -10.07 6.34 -15.02
N LEU A 68 -9.48 6.22 -16.22
CA LEU A 68 -8.03 6.10 -16.39
C LEU A 68 -7.35 7.47 -16.54
N GLN A 69 -6.34 7.74 -15.72
CA GLN A 69 -5.53 8.96 -15.78
C GLN A 69 -4.12 8.68 -16.32
N PRO A 70 -3.45 9.68 -16.94
CA PRO A 70 -2.03 9.56 -17.26
C PRO A 70 -1.21 9.27 -16.00
N GLY A 71 -0.36 8.26 -16.05
CA GLY A 71 0.42 7.81 -14.88
C GLY A 71 -0.24 6.69 -14.08
N ASP A 72 -1.48 6.31 -14.40
CA ASP A 72 -2.07 5.08 -13.87
C ASP A 72 -1.36 3.85 -14.44
N GLU A 73 -1.27 2.82 -13.60
CA GLU A 73 -0.70 1.53 -13.91
C GLU A 73 -1.75 0.44 -13.69
N ARG A 74 -1.56 -0.67 -14.39
CA ARG A 74 -2.29 -1.91 -14.16
C ARG A 74 -1.38 -2.87 -13.42
N VAL A 75 -1.87 -3.39 -12.31
CA VAL A 75 -1.19 -4.41 -11.52
C VAL A 75 -1.99 -5.70 -11.55
N LEU A 76 -1.35 -6.81 -11.87
CA LEU A 76 -1.94 -8.14 -11.74
C LEU A 76 -1.36 -8.84 -10.53
N LEU A 77 -2.24 -9.40 -9.70
CA LEU A 77 -1.88 -10.20 -8.52
C LEU A 77 -2.52 -11.57 -8.62
N ARG A 78 -1.80 -12.59 -8.13
CA ARG A 78 -2.37 -13.93 -7.99
C ARG A 78 -3.32 -13.95 -6.79
N ALA A 79 -4.55 -14.41 -7.01
CA ALA A 79 -5.54 -14.48 -5.94
C ALA A 79 -5.11 -15.40 -4.79
N SER A 80 -4.33 -16.44 -5.09
CA SER A 80 -3.76 -17.34 -4.08
C SER A 80 -2.80 -16.66 -3.10
N GLU A 81 -2.12 -15.58 -3.51
CA GLU A 81 -1.18 -14.86 -2.65
C GLU A 81 -1.88 -13.92 -1.66
N LEU A 82 -3.08 -13.45 -2.00
CA LEU A 82 -3.89 -12.59 -1.14
C LEU A 82 -4.71 -13.39 -0.11
N GLY A 83 -4.87 -14.70 -0.31
CA GLY A 83 -5.69 -15.55 0.56
C GLY A 83 -7.13 -15.06 0.62
N SER A 84 -7.58 -14.65 1.82
CA SER A 84 -8.93 -14.11 2.03
C SER A 84 -9.03 -12.59 1.85
N LEU A 85 -7.92 -11.90 1.59
CA LEU A 85 -7.95 -10.45 1.40
C LEU A 85 -8.60 -10.11 0.06
N THR A 86 -9.58 -9.21 0.11
CA THR A 86 -10.25 -8.65 -1.06
C THR A 86 -9.73 -7.23 -1.28
N PRO A 87 -8.95 -7.00 -2.35
CA PRO A 87 -8.48 -5.66 -2.70
C PRO A 87 -9.65 -4.72 -3.01
N ALA A 88 -9.53 -3.49 -2.56
CA ALA A 88 -10.50 -2.43 -2.77
C ALA A 88 -9.80 -1.08 -2.94
N ALA A 89 -10.56 -0.07 -3.38
CA ALA A 89 -10.07 1.29 -3.43
C ALA A 89 -9.65 1.76 -2.02
N GLY A 90 -8.48 2.39 -1.91
CA GLY A 90 -7.88 2.81 -0.63
C GLY A 90 -6.87 1.83 -0.03
N ASP A 91 -6.81 0.59 -0.53
CA ASP A 91 -5.68 -0.30 -0.28
C ASP A 91 -4.45 0.18 -1.10
N TYR A 92 -3.25 -0.31 -0.78
CA TYR A 92 -2.05 0.06 -1.52
C TYR A 92 -1.01 -1.08 -1.59
N LEU A 93 -0.09 -0.96 -2.54
CA LEU A 93 1.09 -1.82 -2.64
C LEU A 93 2.34 -1.00 -2.40
N ILE A 94 3.31 -1.59 -1.70
CA ILE A 94 4.66 -1.07 -1.56
C ILE A 94 5.60 -2.03 -2.26
N GLN A 95 6.28 -1.57 -3.32
CA GLN A 95 7.28 -2.37 -3.99
C GLN A 95 8.51 -2.54 -3.10
N THR A 96 8.96 -3.78 -2.90
CA THR A 96 9.99 -4.11 -1.91
C THR A 96 11.38 -3.57 -2.28
N ALA A 97 11.66 -3.43 -3.58
CA ALA A 97 13.01 -3.06 -4.05
C ALA A 97 13.33 -1.57 -3.91
N ASP A 98 12.35 -0.69 -4.13
CA ASP A 98 12.51 0.76 -4.22
C ASP A 98 11.58 1.54 -3.30
N GLY A 99 10.70 0.85 -2.55
CA GLY A 99 9.73 1.48 -1.66
C GLY A 99 8.59 2.20 -2.38
N LEU A 100 8.48 2.06 -3.71
CA LEU A 100 7.45 2.78 -4.48
C LEU A 100 6.04 2.33 -4.07
N ARG A 101 5.24 3.30 -3.63
CA ARG A 101 3.85 3.10 -3.24
C ARG A 101 2.91 3.23 -4.43
N ARG A 102 1.97 2.31 -4.54
CA ARG A 102 0.92 2.27 -5.57
C ARG A 102 -0.44 2.18 -4.89
N ASP A 103 -1.22 3.25 -4.98
CA ASP A 103 -2.55 3.32 -4.37
C ASP A 103 -3.58 2.66 -5.29
N VAL A 104 -4.35 1.72 -4.73
CA VAL A 104 -5.41 1.02 -5.47
C VAL A 104 -6.59 1.96 -5.68
N ARG A 105 -6.95 2.18 -6.95
CA ARG A 105 -8.11 2.97 -7.38
C ARG A 105 -9.32 2.10 -7.64
N SER A 106 -9.09 0.94 -8.24
CA SER A 106 -10.12 -0.06 -8.47
C SER A 106 -9.51 -1.45 -8.50
N ALA A 107 -10.31 -2.44 -8.14
CA ALA A 107 -9.91 -3.83 -8.08
C ALA A 107 -11.00 -4.70 -8.69
N ARG A 108 -10.60 -5.68 -9.50
CA ARG A 108 -11.50 -6.65 -10.10
C ARG A 108 -10.85 -8.04 -10.13
N VAL A 109 -11.57 -9.03 -9.64
CA VAL A 109 -11.20 -10.43 -9.83
C VAL A 109 -11.65 -10.93 -11.20
N ASP A 110 -10.85 -11.77 -11.84
CA ASP A 110 -11.23 -12.46 -13.05
C ASP A 110 -12.37 -13.45 -12.80
N GLY A 111 -13.05 -13.89 -13.86
CA GLY A 111 -14.20 -14.79 -13.73
C GLY A 111 -13.85 -16.16 -13.15
N ALA A 112 -12.58 -16.56 -13.19
CA ALA A 112 -12.10 -17.82 -12.64
C ALA A 112 -11.61 -17.70 -11.18
N GLY A 113 -11.50 -16.49 -10.61
CA GLY A 113 -11.01 -16.29 -9.25
C GLY A 113 -9.51 -16.54 -9.08
N LEU A 114 -8.73 -16.48 -10.15
CA LEU A 114 -7.30 -16.78 -10.18
C LEU A 114 -6.44 -15.52 -10.13
N LEU A 115 -6.94 -14.41 -10.68
CA LEU A 115 -6.19 -13.17 -10.85
C LEU A 115 -7.01 -11.96 -10.41
N TRP A 116 -6.37 -11.11 -9.63
CA TRP A 116 -6.82 -9.74 -9.41
C TRP A 116 -6.18 -8.82 -10.42
N THR A 117 -7.01 -8.01 -11.08
CA THR A 117 -6.58 -6.85 -11.87
C THR A 117 -6.86 -5.60 -11.06
N LEU A 118 -5.81 -4.85 -10.75
CA LEU A 118 -5.88 -3.60 -10.04
C LEU A 118 -5.55 -2.45 -10.99
N GLN A 119 -6.29 -1.37 -10.88
CA GLN A 119 -5.86 -0.07 -11.37
C GLN A 119 -5.21 0.66 -10.20
N THR A 120 -3.96 1.07 -10.39
CA THR A 120 -3.20 1.76 -9.35
C THR A 120 -2.66 3.08 -9.85
N ALA A 121 -2.53 4.05 -8.96
CA ALA A 121 -1.79 5.28 -9.22
C ALA A 121 -0.48 5.24 -8.41
N LEU A 122 0.63 5.66 -9.02
CA LEU A 122 1.87 5.84 -8.29
C LEU A 122 1.68 6.98 -7.28
N SER A 123 1.94 6.71 -6.00
CA SER A 123 1.94 7.74 -4.97
C SER A 123 3.33 8.37 -4.96
N LEU A 124 3.41 9.64 -5.38
CA LEU A 124 4.61 10.46 -5.21
C LEU A 124 4.70 11.08 -3.80
N ASN A 125 3.64 10.90 -3.01
CA ASN A 125 3.61 11.42 -1.65
C ASN A 125 4.51 10.53 -0.80
N GLU A 126 5.65 11.07 -0.38
CA GLU A 126 6.38 10.58 0.79
C GLU A 126 5.37 10.53 1.94
N ASP A 127 5.05 9.32 2.37
CA ASP A 127 4.33 9.09 3.62
C ASP A 127 5.30 9.46 4.73
N TRP A 128 5.27 10.72 5.16
CA TRP A 128 5.87 11.19 6.40
C TRP A 128 5.11 10.54 7.55
N GLY A 129 5.30 9.24 7.72
CA GLY A 129 4.57 8.40 8.67
C GLY A 129 4.33 9.11 9.99
N ASP A 130 3.17 8.80 10.57
CA ASP A 130 2.67 9.28 11.86
C ASP A 130 3.77 9.80 12.82
N LEU A 131 3.54 10.98 13.40
CA LEU A 131 4.33 11.60 14.48
C LEU A 131 4.36 10.76 15.78
N ALA A 132 4.10 9.47 15.70
CA ALA A 132 4.05 8.52 16.80
C ALA A 132 5.43 7.98 17.20
N VAL A 133 6.54 8.68 16.93
CA VAL A 133 7.78 8.59 17.74
C VAL A 133 8.54 9.92 17.63
N VAL A 134 7.95 11.03 18.07
CA VAL A 134 8.78 12.03 18.76
C VAL A 134 8.89 11.51 20.17
N THR A 135 10.00 10.81 20.44
CA THR A 135 10.44 10.48 21.79
C THR A 135 10.24 11.70 22.67
N ALA A 136 9.67 11.48 23.87
CA ALA A 136 9.46 12.46 24.93
C ALA A 136 10.79 12.99 25.50
N THR A 137 11.58 13.59 24.61
CA THR A 137 12.80 14.36 24.83
C THR A 137 12.79 15.57 23.88
N GLU A 138 11.59 16.09 23.56
CA GLU A 138 11.46 17.53 23.35
C GLU A 138 11.93 18.17 24.65
N ASP A 139 13.22 18.50 24.64
CA ASP A 139 13.91 19.59 25.31
C ASP A 139 12.95 20.64 25.89
N ARG A 140 12.28 20.27 26.99
CA ARG A 140 11.74 21.24 27.92
C ARG A 140 12.93 21.65 28.73
N ASP A 141 13.53 22.75 28.31
CA ASP A 141 14.42 23.61 29.07
C ASP A 141 14.49 23.16 30.52
N GLU A 142 15.61 22.52 30.85
CA GLU A 142 15.99 22.22 32.21
C GLU A 142 15.82 23.51 33.03
N LEU A 143 14.73 23.58 33.79
CA LEU A 143 14.50 24.61 34.79
C LEU A 143 15.47 24.36 35.94
N THR A 144 16.76 24.61 35.70
CA THR A 144 17.68 24.91 36.80
C THR A 144 17.13 26.16 37.50
N PRO A 145 16.67 26.07 38.76
CA PRO A 145 16.37 27.27 39.51
C PRO A 145 17.66 28.06 39.64
N ALA A 146 17.70 29.29 39.11
CA ALA A 146 18.79 30.20 39.37
C ALA A 146 18.79 30.53 40.87
N THR A 147 19.58 29.78 41.63
CA THR A 147 19.98 30.11 43.00
C THR A 147 21.00 31.23 42.96
N VAL A 148 20.56 32.49 42.94
CA VAL A 148 21.35 33.59 43.52
C VAL A 148 20.41 34.67 44.03
N THR A 149 20.40 34.84 45.35
CA THR A 149 19.90 36.01 46.09
C THR A 149 20.39 37.30 45.44
N GLU A 150 19.47 38.14 44.95
CA GLU A 150 19.77 39.53 44.69
C GLU A 150 19.95 40.27 46.03
N ASP A 151 21.13 40.85 46.15
CA ASP A 151 21.69 41.57 47.30
C ASP A 151 20.86 42.82 47.63
N TRP A 152 20.32 42.87 48.86
CA TRP A 152 19.65 44.05 49.39
C TRP A 152 20.70 45.10 49.79
N MET A 153 21.14 45.92 48.83
CA MET A 153 21.86 47.15 49.15
C MET A 153 20.93 48.11 49.89
N THR A 154 21.02 48.12 51.23
CA THR A 154 20.67 49.28 52.05
C THR A 154 21.70 50.38 51.80
N LEU A 155 21.26 51.51 51.25
CA LEU A 155 22.03 52.75 51.27
C LEU A 155 21.51 53.64 52.40
N SER A 156 22.48 54.01 53.24
CA SER A 156 22.45 54.87 54.43
C SER A 156 21.72 56.20 54.26
#